data_AF-A0A0H3J5G0-F1
#
_entry.id   AF-A0A0H3J5G0-F1
#
_cell.length_a   1.000
_cell.length_b   1.000
_cell.length_c   1.000
_cell.angle_alpha   90.00
_cell.angle_beta   90.00
_cell.angle_gamma   90.00
#
_symmetry.space_group_name_H-M   'P 1'
#
loop_
_entity.id
_entity.type
_entity.pdbx_description
1 polymer ?
#
loop_
_entity_poly.entity_id
_entity_poly.type
_entity_poly.pdbx_seq_one_letter_code
_entity_poly.pdbx_strand_id
1 'polypeptide(L)'
;MAHIVFYTKPGCRGGIMQKQLLISSGHEIEERSILDEKWTPDTLYPYLKGLNVKEWYNKNAVAVKNGTVIPGSLPEDKALELLCSDPLLIKRPLMIVGDKLVAGFNVEYLKELIGLYNIPEEDLTKCQGKTEASICEKNS
;
A
#
# COMPACT_ATOMS: atom_id res chain seq x y z
N MET A 1 -12.03 17.98 6.96
CA MET A 1 -11.19 17.86 5.75
C MET A 1 -9.75 17.67 6.18
N ALA A 2 -9.08 16.63 5.68
CA ALA A 2 -7.66 16.37 5.95
C ALA A 2 -6.87 16.44 4.63
N HIS A 3 -5.62 16.88 4.71
CA HIS A 3 -4.65 16.73 3.62
C HIS A 3 -3.86 15.43 3.85
N ILE A 4 -3.81 14.56 2.84
CA ILE A 4 -3.25 13.21 2.96
C ILE A 4 -2.18 13.02 1.88
N VAL A 5 -0.94 12.77 2.30
CA VAL A 5 0.09 12.26 1.40
C VAL A 5 -0.14 10.76 1.26
N PHE A 6 -0.43 10.28 0.05
CA PHE A 6 -0.84 8.91 -0.24
C PHE A 6 0.20 8.21 -1.10
N TYR A 7 1.07 7.43 -0.47
CA TYR A 7 2.09 6.63 -1.15
C TYR A 7 1.50 5.30 -1.62
N THR A 8 1.48 5.09 -2.94
CA THR A 8 1.00 3.86 -3.56
C THR A 8 1.81 3.52 -4.80
N LYS A 9 1.50 2.40 -5.47
CA LYS A 9 1.96 2.17 -6.85
C LYS A 9 0.93 2.81 -7.80
N PRO A 10 1.29 3.87 -8.55
CA PRO A 10 0.35 4.52 -9.47
C PRO A 10 -0.27 3.53 -10.46
N GLY A 11 -1.54 3.73 -10.80
CA GLY A 11 -2.26 2.89 -11.75
C GLY A 11 -2.76 1.54 -11.19
N CYS A 12 -2.48 1.20 -9.93
CA CYS A 12 -3.07 0.03 -9.28
C CYS A 12 -4.56 0.25 -9.03
N ARG A 13 -5.43 -0.67 -9.49
CA ARG A 13 -6.89 -0.60 -9.27
C ARG A 13 -7.28 -0.36 -7.80
N GLY A 14 -6.74 -1.15 -6.88
CA GLY A 14 -7.02 -0.99 -5.44
C GLY A 14 -6.60 0.39 -4.92
N GLY A 15 -5.43 0.88 -5.34
CA GLY A 15 -4.97 2.22 -4.99
C GLY A 15 -5.87 3.33 -5.55
N ILE A 16 -6.35 3.18 -6.79
CA ILE A 16 -7.30 4.12 -7.40
C ILE A 16 -8.60 4.16 -6.58
N MET A 17 -9.16 3.01 -6.23
CA MET A 17 -10.42 2.94 -5.48
C MET A 17 -10.29 3.53 -4.07
N GLN A 18 -9.20 3.21 -3.37
CA GLN A 18 -8.89 3.79 -2.06
C GLN A 18 -8.73 5.30 -2.14
N LYS A 19 -8.01 5.82 -3.14
CA LYS A 19 -7.87 7.26 -3.39
C LYS A 19 -9.23 7.91 -3.64
N GLN A 20 -10.07 7.31 -4.48
CA GLN A 20 -11.41 7.83 -4.76
C GLN A 20 -12.30 7.89 -3.52
N LEU A 21 -12.23 6.88 -2.63
CA LEU A 21 -12.96 6.90 -1.36
C LEU A 21 -12.50 8.05 -0.45
N LEU A 22 -11.20 8.31 -0.37
CA LEU A 22 -10.70 9.43 0.43
C LEU A 22 -11.16 10.78 -0.14
N ILE A 23 -11.10 10.94 -1.46
CA ILE A 23 -11.57 12.16 -2.15
C ILE A 23 -13.08 12.36 -1.95
N SER A 24 -13.89 11.31 -2.15
CA SER A 24 -15.35 11.37 -2.00
C SER A 24 -15.79 11.59 -0.55
N SER A 25 -14.93 11.27 0.42
CA SER A 25 -15.11 11.60 1.85
C SER A 25 -14.74 13.06 2.17
N GLY A 26 -14.33 13.86 1.18
CA GLY A 26 -14.00 15.28 1.35
C GLY A 26 -12.59 15.52 1.89
N HIS A 27 -11.62 14.71 1.46
CA HIS A 27 -10.20 14.89 1.79
C HIS A 27 -9.39 15.25 0.54
N GLU A 28 -8.29 15.96 0.76
CA GLU A 28 -7.34 16.33 -0.29
C GLU A 28 -6.20 15.31 -0.33
N ILE A 29 -5.88 14.80 -1.53
CA ILE A 29 -4.90 13.73 -1.71
C ILE A 29 -3.72 14.21 -2.55
N GLU A 30 -2.54 14.14 -1.97
CA GLU A 30 -1.28 14.21 -2.69
C GLU A 30 -0.79 12.78 -2.96
N GLU A 31 -1.07 12.26 -4.16
CA GLU A 31 -0.62 10.92 -4.56
C GLU A 31 0.88 10.93 -4.88
N ARG A 32 1.64 10.05 -4.22
CA ARG A 32 3.06 9.83 -4.47
C ARG A 32 3.34 8.37 -4.82
N SER A 33 4.30 8.14 -5.69
CA SER A 33 4.77 6.80 -6.01
C SER A 33 5.63 6.27 -4.86
N ILE A 34 5.29 5.09 -4.35
CA ILE A 34 6.12 4.39 -3.35
C ILE A 34 7.50 3.97 -3.91
N LEU A 35 7.64 3.94 -5.25
CA LEU A 35 8.88 3.58 -5.93
C LEU A 35 9.84 4.76 -6.14
N ASP A 36 9.31 5.98 -6.08
CA ASP A 36 10.08 7.19 -6.38
C ASP A 36 10.69 7.78 -5.09
N GLU A 37 10.16 7.37 -3.94
CA GLU A 37 10.64 7.76 -2.61
C GLU A 37 11.85 6.93 -2.17
N LYS A 38 12.84 7.58 -1.55
CA LYS A 38 14.01 6.90 -0.99
C LYS A 38 13.72 6.47 0.45
N TRP A 39 13.24 5.24 0.60
CA TRP A 39 13.00 4.65 1.92
C TRP A 39 14.31 4.30 2.60
N THR A 40 14.44 4.72 3.86
CA THR A 40 15.46 4.26 4.80
C THR A 40 14.77 3.64 6.00
N PRO A 41 15.47 2.87 6.84
CA PRO A 41 14.91 2.37 8.09
C PRO A 41 14.24 3.47 8.92
N ASP A 42 14.89 4.63 9.04
CA ASP A 42 14.38 5.76 9.82
C ASP A 42 13.12 6.40 9.24
N THR A 43 12.96 6.42 7.90
CA THR A 43 11.78 7.01 7.26
C THR A 43 10.62 6.03 7.12
N LEU A 44 10.90 4.73 6.99
CA LEU A 44 9.88 3.70 6.79
C LEU A 44 9.35 3.12 8.11
N TYR A 45 10.23 2.85 9.08
CA TYR A 45 9.83 2.23 10.36
C TYR A 45 8.70 2.96 11.10
N PRO A 46 8.64 4.30 11.12
CA PRO A 46 7.56 5.01 11.80
C PRO A 46 6.15 4.69 11.29
N TYR A 47 6.00 4.24 10.04
CA TYR A 47 4.72 3.76 9.49
C TYR A 47 4.35 2.35 9.95
N LEU A 48 5.36 1.53 10.25
CA LEU A 48 5.24 0.10 10.48
C LEU A 48 5.24 -0.26 11.97
N LYS A 49 5.72 0.65 12.83
CA LYS A 49 5.78 0.44 14.28
C LYS A 49 4.41 0.05 14.85
N GLY A 50 4.39 -0.97 15.70
CA GLY A 50 3.17 -1.52 16.29
C GLY A 50 2.44 -2.55 15.43
N LEU A 51 2.82 -2.75 14.17
CA LEU A 51 2.39 -3.88 13.36
C LEU A 51 3.32 -5.07 13.56
N ASN A 52 2.79 -6.29 13.44
CA ASN A 52 3.65 -7.46 13.37
C ASN A 52 4.49 -7.44 12.08
N VAL A 53 5.74 -7.90 12.10
CA VAL A 53 6.64 -7.91 10.93
C VAL A 53 6.00 -8.56 9.71
N LYS A 54 5.19 -9.63 9.89
CA LYS A 54 4.47 -10.28 8.78
C LYS A 54 3.49 -9.35 8.05
N GLU A 55 3.01 -8.31 8.72
CA GLU A 55 2.05 -7.35 8.19
C GLU A 55 2.74 -6.21 7.43
N TRP A 56 4.05 -6.06 7.52
CA TRP A 56 4.78 -5.00 6.80
C TRP A 56 4.80 -5.20 5.28
N TYR A 57 4.45 -6.41 4.84
CA TYR A 57 4.55 -6.82 3.46
C TYR A 57 3.24 -6.62 2.69
N ASN A 58 3.35 -6.15 1.47
CA ASN A 58 2.29 -6.21 0.48
C ASN A 58 2.07 -7.66 0.05
N LYS A 59 0.99 -8.26 0.56
CA LYS A 59 0.53 -9.63 0.23
C LYS A 59 0.33 -9.86 -1.28
N ASN A 60 0.14 -8.79 -2.06
CA ASN A 60 -0.03 -8.87 -3.50
C ASN A 60 1.29 -8.79 -4.28
N ALA A 61 2.44 -8.63 -3.63
CA ALA A 61 3.74 -8.61 -4.30
C ALA A 61 4.01 -9.96 -4.96
N VAL A 62 4.61 -9.96 -6.17
CA VAL A 62 4.92 -11.20 -6.90
C VAL A 62 5.83 -12.10 -6.07
N ALA A 63 6.86 -11.53 -5.45
CA ALA A 63 7.81 -12.24 -4.60
C ALA A 63 7.16 -12.86 -3.33
N VAL A 64 6.05 -12.29 -2.84
CA VAL A 64 5.29 -12.89 -1.73
C VAL A 64 4.37 -13.99 -2.25
N LYS A 65 3.69 -13.76 -3.38
CA LYS A 65 2.77 -14.74 -4.00
C LYS A 65 3.48 -16.01 -4.47
N ASN A 66 4.70 -15.91 -4.97
CA ASN A 66 5.48 -17.06 -5.43
C ASN A 66 6.33 -17.70 -4.32
N GLY A 67 6.31 -17.15 -3.10
CA GLY A 67 7.03 -17.68 -1.95
C GLY A 67 8.53 -17.36 -1.90
N THR A 68 9.07 -16.52 -2.80
CA THR A 68 10.48 -16.08 -2.72
C THR A 68 10.74 -15.22 -1.48
N VAL A 69 9.72 -14.47 -1.02
CA VAL A 69 9.73 -13.71 0.23
C VAL A 69 8.63 -14.27 1.12
N ILE A 70 8.99 -14.67 2.34
CA ILE A 70 8.07 -15.18 3.35
C ILE A 70 7.85 -14.08 4.41
N PRO A 71 6.69 -13.41 4.46
CA PRO A 71 6.44 -12.35 5.42
C PRO A 71 6.64 -12.81 6.87
N GLY A 72 7.48 -12.11 7.63
CA GLY A 72 7.75 -12.41 9.04
C GLY A 72 8.76 -13.53 9.28
N SER A 73 9.44 -14.06 8.24
CA SER A 73 10.53 -15.02 8.42
C SER A 73 11.85 -14.35 8.85
N LEU A 74 12.01 -13.07 8.56
CA LEU A 74 13.17 -12.27 8.92
C LEU A 74 12.95 -11.53 10.24
N PRO A 75 14.02 -11.29 11.03
CA PRO A 75 13.96 -10.34 12.15
C PRO A 75 13.65 -8.93 11.65
N GLU A 76 13.20 -8.08 12.57
CA GLU A 76 12.67 -6.74 12.29
C GLU A 76 13.63 -5.86 11.48
N ASP A 77 14.90 -5.81 11.87
CA ASP A 77 15.97 -5.05 11.22
C ASP A 77 16.19 -5.52 9.76
N LYS A 78 16.27 -6.83 9.55
CA LYS A 78 16.47 -7.42 8.21
C LYS A 78 15.24 -7.33 7.32
N ALA A 79 14.05 -7.42 7.90
CA ALA A 79 12.81 -7.15 7.19
C ALA A 79 12.79 -5.69 6.71
N LEU A 80 13.17 -4.74 7.56
CA LEU A 80 13.18 -3.32 7.21
C LEU A 80 14.21 -3.00 6.12
N GLU A 81 15.44 -3.50 6.24
CA GLU A 81 16.47 -3.39 5.19
C GLU A 81 15.96 -3.91 3.84
N LEU A 82 15.33 -5.10 3.83
CA LEU A 82 14.74 -5.69 2.63
C LEU A 82 13.67 -4.79 2.01
N LEU A 83 12.73 -4.30 2.83
CA LEU A 83 11.64 -3.44 2.39
C LEU A 83 12.14 -2.10 1.80
N CYS A 84 13.20 -1.52 2.38
CA CYS A 84 13.83 -0.32 1.82
C CYS A 84 14.53 -0.61 0.49
N SER A 85 15.13 -1.79 0.34
CA SER A 85 15.82 -2.19 -0.90
C SER A 85 14.87 -2.58 -2.05
N ASP A 86 13.68 -3.11 -1.72
CA ASP A 86 12.63 -3.44 -2.69
C ASP A 86 11.27 -2.88 -2.24
N PRO A 87 10.97 -1.60 -2.59
CA PRO A 87 9.75 -0.94 -2.17
C PRO A 87 8.44 -1.58 -2.67
N LEU A 88 8.49 -2.49 -3.66
CA LEU A 88 7.30 -3.23 -4.11
C LEU A 88 6.76 -4.19 -3.04
N LEU A 89 7.63 -4.61 -2.11
CA LEU A 89 7.31 -5.46 -0.98
C LEU A 89 6.59 -4.70 0.13
N ILE A 90 6.68 -3.37 0.20
CA ILE A 90 6.10 -2.58 1.28
C ILE A 90 4.56 -2.65 1.25
N LYS A 91 3.96 -2.91 2.42
CA LYS A 91 2.51 -2.80 2.64
C LYS A 91 2.05 -1.41 2.24
N ARG A 92 1.05 -1.37 1.37
CA ARG A 92 0.53 -0.13 0.79
C ARG A 92 -1.00 -0.05 0.92
N PRO A 93 -1.57 1.15 0.95
CA PRO A 93 -0.89 2.46 0.88
C PRO A 93 -0.11 2.79 2.15
N LEU A 94 0.89 3.69 2.06
CA LEU A 94 1.39 4.41 3.24
C LEU A 94 0.79 5.82 3.20
N MET A 95 0.35 6.33 4.34
CA MET A 95 -0.34 7.62 4.41
C MET A 95 0.22 8.51 5.51
N ILE A 96 0.39 9.80 5.20
CA ILE A 96 0.60 10.85 6.19
C ILE A 96 -0.70 11.60 6.36
N VAL A 97 -1.22 11.65 7.58
CA VAL A 97 -2.47 12.31 7.94
C VAL A 97 -2.22 13.17 9.18
N GLY A 98 -1.98 14.46 9.01
CA GLY A 98 -1.57 15.32 10.11
C GLY A 98 -0.28 14.82 10.77
N ASP A 99 -0.34 14.44 12.04
CA ASP A 99 0.77 13.84 12.80
C ASP A 99 0.83 12.30 12.72
N LYS A 100 -0.12 11.66 12.03
CA LYS A 100 -0.23 10.21 11.94
C LYS A 100 0.41 9.66 10.68
N LEU A 101 1.15 8.57 10.87
CA LEU A 101 1.69 7.73 9.81
C LEU A 101 0.93 6.41 9.83
N VAL A 102 0.35 6.03 8.69
CA VAL A 102 -0.56 4.89 8.58
C VAL A 102 -0.05 3.94 7.50
N ALA A 103 -0.02 2.63 7.81
CA ALA A 103 0.31 1.59 6.86
C ALA A 103 -0.90 0.70 6.54
N GLY A 104 -1.24 0.63 5.26
CA GLY A 104 -2.42 -0.04 4.73
C GLY A 104 -3.68 0.81 4.76
N PHE A 105 -4.79 0.19 4.34
CA PHE A 105 -6.09 0.83 4.25
C PHE A 105 -7.10 0.07 5.11
N ASN A 106 -7.14 0.38 6.41
CA ASN A 106 -8.13 -0.15 7.35
C ASN A 106 -9.29 0.85 7.41
N VAL A 107 -10.47 0.43 6.94
CA VAL A 107 -11.63 1.32 6.79
C VAL A 107 -12.14 1.80 8.14
N GLU A 108 -12.31 0.92 9.12
CA GLU A 108 -12.77 1.26 10.47
C GLU A 108 -11.83 2.27 11.13
N TYR A 109 -10.52 2.02 11.08
CA TYR A 109 -9.52 2.92 11.64
C TYR A 109 -9.52 4.29 10.95
N LEU A 110 -9.59 4.33 9.62
CA LEU A 110 -9.64 5.60 8.87
C LEU A 110 -10.96 6.32 9.09
N LYS A 111 -12.08 5.60 9.29
CA LYS A 111 -13.36 6.19 9.64
C LYS A 111 -13.28 6.95 10.95
N GLU A 112 -12.64 6.37 11.96
CA GLU A 112 -12.42 7.02 13.26
C GLU A 112 -11.40 8.17 13.16
N LEU A 113 -10.34 8.01 12.37
CA LEU A 113 -9.25 8.98 12.29
C LEU A 113 -9.59 10.24 11.49
N ILE A 114 -10.20 10.08 10.31
CA ILE A 114 -10.43 11.19 9.35
C ILE A 114 -11.88 11.36 8.93
N GLY A 115 -12.78 10.45 9.30
CA GLY A 115 -14.18 10.50 8.91
C GLY A 115 -14.39 10.06 7.45
N LEU A 116 -14.26 8.77 7.18
CA LEU A 116 -14.65 8.18 5.90
C LEU A 116 -16.18 8.09 5.76
N TYR A 117 -16.68 8.43 4.58
CA TYR A 117 -18.09 8.37 4.21
C TYR A 117 -18.28 7.60 2.89
N ASN A 118 -19.50 7.13 2.61
CA ASN A 118 -19.85 6.42 1.37
C ASN A 118 -18.91 5.23 1.07
N ILE A 119 -18.55 4.48 2.11
CA ILE A 119 -17.70 3.30 2.01
C ILE A 119 -18.44 2.26 1.14
N PRO A 120 -17.86 1.81 0.01
CA PRO A 120 -18.50 0.82 -0.84
C PRO A 120 -18.47 -0.57 -0.18
N GLU A 121 -19.44 -1.42 -0.52
CA GLU A 121 -19.51 -2.80 0.00
C GLU A 121 -18.38 -3.71 -0.52
N GLU A 122 -17.65 -3.28 -1.54
CA GLU A 122 -16.58 -4.04 -2.17
C GLU A 122 -15.26 -3.98 -1.39
N ASP A 123 -14.48 -5.07 -1.46
CA ASP A 123 -13.20 -5.17 -0.79
C ASP A 123 -12.12 -4.34 -1.52
N LEU A 124 -11.83 -3.16 -0.96
CA LEU A 124 -10.86 -2.19 -1.44
C LEU A 124 -9.40 -2.66 -1.39
N THR A 125 -9.12 -3.82 -0.78
CA THR A 125 -7.77 -4.37 -0.65
C THR A 125 -7.42 -5.40 -1.72
N LYS A 126 -8.41 -5.83 -2.52
CA LYS A 126 -8.22 -6.83 -3.58
C LYS A 126 -7.73 -6.21 -4.89
N CYS A 127 -6.48 -6.48 -5.22
CA CYS A 127 -6.00 -6.36 -6.59
C CYS A 127 -6.53 -7.52 -7.44
N GLN A 128 -7.72 -7.38 -8.01
CA GLN A 128 -8.12 -8.24 -9.12
C GLN A 128 -7.33 -7.82 -10.36
N GLY A 129 -6.22 -8.51 -10.61
CA GLY A 129 -5.49 -8.38 -11.86
C GLY A 129 -6.38 -8.85 -13.00
N LYS A 130 -6.66 -8.00 -13.98
CA LYS A 130 -7.08 -8.51 -15.28
C LYS A 130 -5.88 -9.26 -15.84
N THR A 131 -6.05 -10.55 -16.07
CA THR A 131 -5.17 -11.35 -16.89
C THR A 131 -5.32 -10.85 -18.32
N GLU A 132 -4.42 -9.97 -18.78
CA GLU A 132 -4.20 -9.79 -20.22
C GLU A 132 -2.93 -10.55 -20.59
N ALA A 133 -3.09 -11.86 -20.75
CA ALA A 133 -2.21 -12.63 -21.60
C ALA A 133 -2.55 -12.26 -23.05
N SER A 134 -2.02 -11.13 -23.54
CA SER A 134 -1.92 -10.91 -24.97
C SER A 134 -0.75 -11.74 -25.46
N ILE A 135 -1.05 -12.97 -25.92
CA ILE A 135 -0.12 -13.75 -26.73
C ILE A 135 -0.01 -13.00 -28.05
N CYS A 136 1.16 -12.41 -28.25
CA CYS A 136 1.62 -11.91 -29.54
C CYS A 136 2.48 -13.01 -30.14
N GLU A 137 1.98 -13.71 -31.16
CA GLU A 137 2.78 -14.48 -32.15
C GLU A 137 1.85 -14.82 -33.32
N LYS A 138 1.90 -14.06 -34.43
CA LYS A 138 2.82 -14.13 -35.59
C LYS A 138 2.30 -15.04 -36.71
N ASN A 139 2.08 -14.39 -37.85
CA ASN A 139 1.84 -14.91 -39.19
C ASN A 139 2.51 -16.24 -39.53
N SER A 140 1.74 -17.14 -40.17
CA SER A 140 2.07 -17.79 -41.44
C SER A 140 0.78 -18.26 -42.12
#